data_AF-A0A162TCT3-F1
#
_entry.id   AF-A0A162TCT3-F1
#
_cell.length_a   1.000
_cell.length_b   1.000
_cell.length_c   1.000
_cell.angle_alpha   90.00
_cell.angle_beta   90.00
_cell.angle_gamma   90.00
#
_symmetry.space_group_name_H-M   'P 1'
#
loop_
_entity.id
_entity.type
_entity.pdbx_description
1 polymer ?
#
loop_
_entity_poly.entity_id
_entity_poly.type
_entity_poly.pdbx_seq_one_letter_code
_entity_poly.pdbx_strand_id
1 'polypeptide(L)'
;MFFRPNVLLSAASRVATATTTQQHALRTVLRATPVLTTRFYSVSRDNVESRVLDIVKGFQKVDDTKVTLSSHFIKDLGLDSLDTVEVVMAIEEEFSVEIPDKDADAIKTVQEAVDYIAKRDDAQ
;
A
#
# COMPACT_ATOMS: atom_id res chain seq x y z
N MET A 1 8.43 -16.37 90.96
CA MET A 1 7.06 -15.92 90.60
C MET A 1 7.04 -15.53 89.12
N PHE A 2 6.29 -16.32 88.36
CA PHE A 2 5.68 -16.10 87.04
C PHE A 2 6.29 -15.12 86.01
N PHE A 3 6.92 -15.75 85.01
CA PHE A 3 7.05 -15.37 83.60
C PHE A 3 5.68 -15.07 82.94
N ARG A 4 5.59 -14.05 82.06
CA ARG A 4 5.69 -14.21 80.59
C ARG A 4 5.47 -12.89 79.82
N PRO A 5 6.21 -12.67 78.71
CA PRO A 5 6.00 -11.60 77.74
C PRO A 5 5.20 -12.06 76.50
N ASN A 6 4.48 -11.11 75.92
CA ASN A 6 4.46 -10.64 74.52
C ASN A 6 4.32 -11.58 73.28
N VAL A 7 3.63 -11.01 72.27
CA VAL A 7 3.67 -11.20 70.80
C VAL A 7 3.00 -12.44 70.14
N LEU A 8 2.06 -12.23 69.19
CA LEU A 8 2.27 -12.32 67.72
C LEU A 8 0.97 -12.45 66.90
N LEU A 9 0.85 -11.56 65.91
CA LEU A 9 -0.09 -11.56 64.80
C LEU A 9 0.43 -12.56 63.73
N SER A 10 -0.39 -13.52 63.31
CA SER A 10 -0.01 -14.56 62.33
C SER A 10 -0.62 -14.25 60.96
N ALA A 11 0.25 -13.94 59.99
CA ALA A 11 -0.07 -13.91 58.57
C ALA A 11 0.29 -15.27 57.95
N ALA A 12 -0.68 -15.94 57.32
CA ALA A 12 -0.49 -17.24 56.70
C ALA A 12 -0.07 -17.07 55.23
N SER A 13 1.22 -17.31 54.98
CA SER A 13 1.80 -17.53 53.66
C SER A 13 1.56 -18.98 53.22
N ARG A 14 1.08 -19.19 51.99
CA ARG A 14 1.14 -20.50 51.33
C ARG A 14 2.01 -20.38 50.08
N VAL A 15 3.26 -20.76 50.28
CA VAL A 15 4.30 -20.95 49.27
C VAL A 15 3.94 -22.16 48.42
N ALA A 16 4.04 -21.99 47.10
CA ALA A 16 3.91 -23.02 46.09
C ALA A 16 5.25 -23.74 45.87
N THR A 17 5.24 -25.07 45.85
CA THR A 17 6.33 -25.89 45.32
C THR A 17 5.78 -27.22 44.79
N ALA A 18 6.11 -27.56 43.54
CA ALA A 18 6.33 -28.94 43.07
C ALA A 18 7.00 -28.89 41.68
N THR A 19 7.88 -29.85 41.45
CA THR A 19 9.01 -29.84 40.51
C THR A 19 8.90 -31.03 39.54
N THR A 20 9.57 -30.96 38.37
CA THR A 20 10.28 -32.09 37.69
C THR A 20 9.65 -32.81 36.47
N THR A 21 10.46 -32.88 35.38
CA THR A 21 10.60 -33.93 34.32
C THR A 21 10.14 -33.66 32.87
N GLN A 22 11.10 -33.18 32.06
CA GLN A 22 11.68 -33.77 30.83
C GLN A 22 10.86 -34.05 29.53
N GLN A 23 11.18 -33.24 28.51
CA GLN A 23 11.47 -33.48 27.06
C GLN A 23 10.53 -34.25 26.10
N HIS A 24 10.55 -33.72 24.87
CA HIS A 24 10.16 -34.28 23.56
C HIS A 24 8.68 -34.21 23.15
N ALA A 25 8.33 -33.24 22.30
CA ALA A 25 8.19 -33.47 20.85
C ALA A 25 7.72 -32.18 20.17
N LEU A 26 8.57 -31.66 19.27
CA LEU A 26 8.21 -30.68 18.27
C LEU A 26 7.06 -31.23 17.43
N ARG A 27 5.92 -30.55 17.39
CA ARG A 27 4.98 -30.47 16.25
C ARG A 27 3.64 -29.90 16.68
N THR A 28 3.41 -28.62 16.39
CA THR A 28 2.08 -28.18 15.94
C THR A 28 2.29 -27.08 14.91
N VAL A 29 2.39 -27.55 13.68
CA VAL A 29 2.11 -26.90 12.38
C VAL A 29 1.80 -25.40 12.47
N LEU A 30 2.79 -24.58 12.14
CA LEU A 30 2.58 -23.21 11.67
C LEU A 30 1.72 -23.33 10.40
N ARG A 31 0.42 -23.13 10.52
CA ARG A 31 -0.48 -23.10 9.36
C ARG A 31 -0.26 -21.78 8.63
N ALA A 32 0.82 -21.73 7.85
CA ALA A 32 1.04 -20.69 6.86
C ALA A 32 -0.14 -20.74 5.87
N THR A 33 -1.03 -19.76 5.92
CA THR A 33 -1.98 -19.51 4.85
C THR A 33 -1.19 -18.94 3.67
N PRO A 34 -1.10 -19.63 2.52
CA PRO A 34 -0.63 -18.96 1.32
C PRO A 34 -1.75 -18.01 0.88
N VAL A 35 -1.63 -16.72 1.21
CA VAL A 35 -2.42 -15.69 0.51
C VAL A 35 -1.72 -15.42 -0.82
N LEU A 36 -1.71 -16.43 -1.70
CA LEU A 36 -1.53 -16.22 -3.13
C LEU A 36 -2.87 -15.69 -3.65
N THR A 37 -3.09 -14.39 -3.48
CA THR A 37 -4.02 -13.65 -4.33
C THR A 37 -3.16 -12.97 -5.38
N THR A 38 -2.63 -13.77 -6.32
CA THR A 38 -2.21 -13.24 -7.62
C THR A 38 -3.49 -12.86 -8.33
N ARG A 39 -3.99 -11.65 -8.08
CA ARG A 39 -4.95 -11.03 -8.98
C ARG A 39 -4.17 -10.75 -10.25
N PHE A 40 -4.29 -11.65 -11.20
CA PHE A 40 -3.97 -11.34 -12.59
C PHE A 40 -4.98 -10.29 -13.04
N TYR A 41 -4.70 -9.01 -12.81
CA TYR A 41 -5.35 -7.95 -13.54
C TYR A 41 -4.80 -8.03 -14.96
N SER A 42 -5.52 -8.70 -15.87
CA SER A 42 -5.27 -8.48 -17.28
C SER A 42 -5.55 -7.00 -17.51
N VAL A 43 -4.50 -6.21 -17.74
CA VAL A 43 -4.57 -4.78 -18.00
C VAL A 43 -5.42 -4.58 -19.25
N SER A 44 -6.72 -4.45 -19.03
CA SER A 44 -7.69 -4.13 -20.07
C SER A 44 -7.65 -2.62 -20.23
N ARG A 45 -7.77 -2.12 -21.46
CA ARG A 45 -7.70 -0.68 -21.74
C ARG A 45 -8.59 0.16 -20.82
N ASP A 46 -9.79 -0.32 -20.53
CA ASP A 46 -10.75 0.34 -19.62
C ASP A 46 -10.24 0.44 -18.17
N ASN A 47 -9.43 -0.54 -17.73
CA ASN A 47 -8.80 -0.53 -16.41
C ASN A 47 -7.67 0.51 -16.34
N VAL A 48 -6.84 0.59 -17.39
CA VAL A 48 -5.80 1.63 -17.52
C VAL A 48 -6.44 3.00 -17.47
N GLU A 49 -7.50 3.18 -18.26
CA GLU A 49 -8.22 4.44 -18.35
C GLU A 49 -8.72 4.93 -16.99
N SER A 50 -9.41 4.06 -16.25
CA SER A 50 -9.92 4.40 -14.93
C SER A 50 -8.79 4.77 -13.97
N ARG A 51 -7.71 3.98 -13.92
CA ARG A 51 -6.57 4.23 -13.03
C ARG A 51 -5.86 5.54 -13.35
N VAL A 52 -5.61 5.84 -14.62
CA VAL A 52 -5.00 7.12 -15.04
C VAL A 52 -5.90 8.30 -14.69
N LEU A 53 -7.22 8.19 -14.91
CA LEU A 53 -8.17 9.23 -14.52
C LEU A 53 -8.17 9.46 -13.01
N ASP A 54 -8.12 8.40 -12.22
CA ASP A 54 -8.12 8.48 -10.76
C ASP A 54 -6.83 9.13 -10.23
N ILE A 55 -5.68 8.82 -10.83
CA ILE A 55 -4.40 9.49 -10.53
C ILE A 55 -4.52 10.99 -10.76
N VAL A 56 -4.98 11.41 -11.95
CA VAL A 56 -5.05 12.82 -12.35
C VAL A 56 -6.05 13.61 -11.46
N LYS A 57 -7.17 13.00 -11.08
CA LYS A 57 -8.13 13.57 -10.12
C LYS A 57 -7.56 13.68 -8.70
N GLY A 58 -6.62 12.80 -8.33
CA GLY A 58 -5.95 12.85 -7.04
C GLY A 58 -5.04 14.07 -6.83
N PHE A 59 -4.67 14.79 -7.90
CA PHE A 59 -3.83 15.98 -7.80
C PHE A 59 -4.61 17.18 -7.30
N GLN A 60 -4.18 17.78 -6.18
CA GLN A 60 -4.87 18.90 -5.52
C GLN A 60 -5.06 20.15 -6.39
N LYS A 61 -4.25 20.29 -7.45
CA LYS A 61 -4.31 21.41 -8.41
C LYS A 61 -5.37 21.20 -9.50
N VAL A 62 -5.96 20.02 -9.60
CA VAL A 62 -6.90 19.63 -10.66
C VAL A 62 -8.33 19.58 -10.13
N ASP A 63 -9.27 20.13 -10.89
CA ASP A 63 -10.69 19.97 -10.61
C ASP A 63 -11.21 18.65 -11.23
N ASP A 64 -11.67 17.71 -10.40
CA ASP A 64 -12.20 16.41 -10.84
C ASP A 64 -13.24 16.51 -11.97
N THR A 65 -14.06 17.55 -11.94
CA THR A 65 -15.13 17.78 -12.92
C THR A 65 -14.63 18.17 -14.31
N LYS A 66 -13.37 18.63 -14.41
CA LYS A 66 -12.72 19.01 -15.68
C LYS A 66 -11.86 17.90 -16.27
N VAL A 67 -11.61 16.83 -15.52
CA VAL A 67 -10.80 15.71 -15.97
C VAL A 67 -11.62 14.85 -16.93
N THR A 68 -11.22 14.89 -18.20
CA THR A 68 -11.75 14.05 -19.27
C THR A 68 -10.59 13.42 -20.02
N LEU A 69 -10.85 12.38 -20.82
CA LEU A 69 -9.81 11.75 -21.65
C LEU A 69 -9.16 12.74 -22.62
N SER A 70 -9.95 13.64 -23.19
CA SER A 70 -9.47 14.67 -24.11
C SER A 70 -8.80 15.86 -23.41
N SER A 71 -8.81 15.93 -22.07
CA SER A 71 -8.28 17.08 -21.34
C SER A 71 -6.76 17.16 -21.50
N HIS A 72 -6.28 18.34 -21.86
CA HIS A 72 -4.87 18.67 -21.92
C HIS A 72 -4.36 19.11 -20.54
N PHE A 73 -3.24 18.53 -20.09
CA PHE A 73 -2.70 18.77 -18.75
C PHE A 73 -2.46 20.27 -18.47
N ILE A 74 -1.78 20.96 -19.39
CA ILE A 74 -1.49 22.39 -19.23
C ILE A 74 -2.69 23.27 -19.60
N LYS A 75 -3.32 23.05 -20.77
CA LYS A 75 -4.32 23.99 -21.30
C LYS A 75 -5.67 23.92 -20.61
N ASP A 76 -6.12 22.72 -20.25
CA ASP A 76 -7.46 22.50 -19.71
C ASP A 76 -7.44 22.31 -18.18
N LEU A 77 -6.46 21.55 -17.69
CA LEU A 77 -6.31 21.30 -16.25
C LEU A 77 -5.46 22.37 -15.55
N GLY A 78 -4.77 23.24 -16.31
CA GLY A 78 -4.00 24.34 -15.74
C GLY A 78 -2.74 23.92 -15.00
N LEU A 79 -2.24 22.71 -15.25
CA LEU A 79 -1.02 22.19 -14.63
C LEU A 79 0.20 22.97 -15.15
N ASP A 80 1.14 23.26 -14.25
CA ASP A 80 2.43 23.79 -14.66
C ASP A 80 3.34 22.69 -15.22
N SER A 81 4.46 23.07 -15.84
CA SER A 81 5.39 22.10 -16.44
C SER A 81 5.96 21.11 -15.41
N LEU A 82 6.11 21.52 -14.16
CA LEU A 82 6.63 20.67 -13.07
C LEU A 82 5.56 19.67 -12.61
N ASP A 83 4.32 20.13 -12.50
CA ASP A 83 3.15 19.31 -12.16
C ASP A 83 2.92 18.21 -13.21
N THR A 84 3.11 18.51 -14.50
CA THR A 84 3.05 17.46 -15.53
C THR A 84 4.09 16.37 -15.31
N VAL A 85 5.29 16.70 -14.83
CA VAL A 85 6.32 15.69 -14.50
C VAL A 85 5.86 14.85 -13.31
N GLU A 86 5.26 15.47 -12.28
CA GLU A 86 4.70 14.73 -11.14
C GLU A 86 3.58 13.76 -11.55
N VAL A 87 2.68 14.19 -12.43
CA VAL A 87 1.62 13.32 -12.97
C VAL A 87 2.21 12.13 -13.73
N VAL A 88 3.21 12.36 -14.59
CA VAL A 88 3.86 11.28 -15.34
C VAL A 88 4.56 10.31 -14.39
N MET A 89 5.31 10.79 -13.40
CA MET A 89 5.96 9.93 -12.40
C MET A 89 4.94 9.10 -11.59
N ALA A 90 3.79 9.67 -11.24
CA ALA A 90 2.73 8.94 -10.55
C ALA A 90 2.14 7.82 -11.43
N ILE A 91 2.01 8.06 -12.75
CA ILE A 91 1.58 7.03 -13.71
C ILE A 91 2.65 5.93 -13.84
N GLU A 92 3.93 6.29 -13.92
CA GLU A 92 5.05 5.34 -13.96
C GLU A 92 5.05 4.41 -12.73
N GLU A 93 4.89 4.98 -11.54
CA GLU A 93 4.85 4.23 -10.28
C GLU A 93 3.62 3.30 -10.22
N GLU A 94 2.44 3.80 -10.60
CA GLU A 94 1.18 3.04 -10.56
C GLU A 94 1.20 1.80 -11.46
N PHE A 95 1.79 1.92 -12.66
CA PHE A 95 1.87 0.80 -13.62
C PHE A 95 3.21 0.07 -13.59
N SER A 96 4.14 0.50 -12.73
CA SER A 96 5.52 -0.03 -12.64
C SER A 96 6.25 -0.05 -13.99
N VAL A 97 6.11 1.03 -14.76
CA VAL A 97 6.73 1.22 -16.08
C VAL A 97 7.72 2.37 -16.07
N GLU A 98 8.65 2.37 -17.02
CA GLU A 98 9.55 3.50 -17.27
C GLU A 98 9.16 4.20 -18.59
N ILE A 99 8.85 5.50 -18.51
CA ILE A 99 8.56 6.35 -19.66
C ILE A 99 9.79 7.25 -19.88
N PRO A 100 10.50 7.12 -21.02
CA PRO A 100 11.64 7.98 -21.28
C PRO A 100 11.18 9.43 -21.44
N ASP A 101 11.99 10.39 -20.99
CA ASP A 101 11.68 11.84 -21.02
C ASP A 101 11.12 12.32 -22.37
N LYS A 102 11.66 11.80 -23.48
CA LYS A 102 11.23 12.15 -24.84
C LYS A 102 9.76 11.80 -25.12
N ASP A 103 9.31 10.69 -24.56
CA ASP A 103 7.93 10.23 -24.71
C ASP A 103 7.04 10.94 -23.69
N ALA A 104 7.53 11.15 -22.46
CA ALA A 104 6.84 11.96 -21.44
C ALA A 104 6.52 13.38 -21.93
N ASP A 105 7.48 14.06 -22.58
CA ASP A 105 7.31 15.38 -23.19
C ASP A 105 6.27 15.39 -24.33
N ALA A 106 6.07 14.25 -24.99
CA ALA A 106 5.10 14.10 -26.06
C ALA A 106 3.66 13.88 -25.53
N ILE A 107 3.52 13.36 -24.30
CA ILE A 107 2.24 13.10 -23.65
C ILE A 107 1.67 14.41 -23.10
N LYS A 108 0.62 14.93 -23.74
CA LYS A 108 0.00 16.23 -23.40
C LYS A 108 -1.43 16.09 -22.90
N THR A 109 -2.06 14.97 -23.18
CA THR A 109 -3.45 14.68 -22.84
C THR A 109 -3.57 13.38 -22.04
N VAL A 110 -4.65 13.26 -21.29
CA VAL A 110 -4.96 12.04 -20.52
C VAL A 110 -5.10 10.82 -21.46
N GLN A 111 -5.76 11.00 -22.61
CA GLN A 111 -5.93 9.96 -23.61
C GLN A 111 -4.58 9.45 -24.14
N GLU A 112 -3.62 10.34 -24.41
CA GLU A 112 -2.29 9.94 -24.87
C GLU A 112 -1.54 9.12 -23.81
N ALA A 113 -1.68 9.47 -22.52
CA ALA A 113 -1.11 8.69 -21.43
C ALA A 113 -1.73 7.28 -21.37
N VAL A 114 -3.07 7.18 -21.44
CA VAL A 114 -3.78 5.90 -21.47
C VAL A 114 -3.38 5.08 -22.70
N ASP A 115 -3.27 5.70 -23.87
CA ASP A 115 -2.84 5.05 -25.10
C ASP A 115 -1.40 4.56 -25.04
N TYR A 116 -0.53 5.27 -24.33
CA TYR A 116 0.85 4.88 -24.13
C TYR A 116 0.95 3.65 -23.23
N ILE A 117 0.28 3.68 -22.08
CA ILE A 117 0.27 2.57 -21.12
C ILE A 117 -0.44 1.34 -21.69
N ALA A 118 -1.55 1.51 -22.40
CA ALA A 118 -2.29 0.39 -22.99
C ALA A 118 -1.53 -0.33 -24.12
N LYS A 119 -0.46 0.26 -24.66
CA LYS A 119 0.42 -0.38 -25.67
C LYS A 119 1.60 -1.13 -25.03
N ARG A 120 1.83 -0.95 -23.72
CA ARG A 120 2.91 -1.57 -22.97
C ARG A 120 2.45 -2.94 -22.45
N ASP A 121 3.12 -4.01 -22.87
CA ASP A 121 2.83 -5.38 -22.42
C ASP A 121 3.36 -5.66 -20.99
N ASP A 122 4.21 -4.77 -20.48
CA ASP A 122 4.88 -4.80 -19.17
C ASP A 122 4.11 -4.05 -18.07
N ALA A 123 3.08 -3.28 -18.42
CA ALA A 123 2.22 -2.61 -17.44
C ALA A 123 1.43 -3.63 -16.60
N GLN A 124 1.39 -3.45 -15.27
CA GLN A 124 0.74 -4.37 -14.31
C GLN A 124 -0.36 -3.71 -13.47
#